data_AF-X1STR2-F1
#
_entry.id   AF-X1STR2-F1
#
_cell.length_a   1.000
_cell.length_b   1.000
_cell.length_c   1.000
_cell.angle_alpha   90.00
_cell.angle_beta   90.00
_cell.angle_gamma   90.00
#
_symmetry.space_group_name_H-M   'P 1'
#
loop_
_entity.id
_entity.type
_entity.pdbx_description
1 polymer ?
#
loop_
_entity_poly.entity_id
_entity_poly.type
_entity_poly.pdbx_seq_one_letter_code
_entity_poly.pdbx_strand_id
1 'polypeptide(L)'
;MVKIINIFGDVYSGQAGKAGVFAKWKGRQYRRKYVIPANPKTTMQIAVRNSFTNAVTAWHIYGSLMRLCYSYLATGLVMSGFNLLVSRWQKAATTGLDLPLAPLKGIKQIGKDPLDKNETNVVPTAHEFTLGFKPNTIGSLVYTLGETDPVMDAYVDVQMGDVRIP
;
A
#
# COMPACT_ATOMS: atom_id res chain seq x y z
N MET A 1 -29.53 12.92 47.01
CA MET A 1 -28.25 12.81 46.29
C MET A 1 -27.29 13.85 46.86
N VAL A 2 -26.26 13.43 47.59
CA VAL A 2 -25.32 14.37 48.26
C VAL A 2 -24.21 14.74 47.27
N LYS A 3 -23.98 16.05 47.07
CA LYS A 3 -22.85 16.57 46.29
C LYS A 3 -21.70 16.86 47.26
N ILE A 4 -20.64 16.06 47.17
CA ILE A 4 -19.39 16.30 47.89
C ILE A 4 -18.45 17.06 46.94
N ILE A 5 -17.95 18.21 47.39
CA ILE A 5 -17.04 19.09 46.65
C ILE A 5 -15.70 19.18 47.39
N ASN A 6 -14.60 19.12 46.65
CA ASN A 6 -13.26 19.31 47.21
C ASN A 6 -13.05 20.79 47.58
N ILE A 7 -12.87 21.09 48.87
CA ILE A 7 -12.71 22.44 49.39
C ILE A 7 -11.27 22.97 49.24
N PHE A 8 -10.29 22.09 49.01
CA PHE A 8 -8.86 22.44 49.02
C PHE A 8 -8.33 23.00 47.69
N GLY A 9 -9.17 23.07 46.64
CA GLY A 9 -8.76 23.62 45.34
C GLY A 9 -7.85 22.70 44.51
N ASP A 10 -7.43 21.55 45.04
CA ASP A 10 -6.56 20.62 44.34
C ASP A 10 -7.22 20.05 43.07
N VAL A 11 -6.48 20.10 41.96
CA VAL A 11 -6.91 19.61 40.64
C VAL A 11 -6.11 18.36 40.28
N TYR A 12 -6.80 17.22 40.26
CA TYR A 12 -6.19 15.94 39.91
C TYR A 12 -6.60 15.50 38.49
N SER A 13 -5.65 14.91 37.76
CA SER A 13 -5.88 14.33 36.44
C SER A 13 -5.14 13.02 36.29
N GLY A 14 -5.75 12.07 35.57
CA GLY A 14 -5.14 10.78 35.28
C GLY A 14 -5.51 9.69 36.27
N GLN A 15 -4.79 8.59 36.18
CA GLN A 15 -5.06 7.38 36.96
C GLN A 15 -4.34 7.45 38.31
N ALA A 16 -5.07 7.20 39.40
CA ALA A 16 -4.50 7.06 40.73
C ALA A 16 -4.64 5.61 41.21
N GLY A 17 -3.49 4.95 41.43
CA GLY A 17 -3.39 3.67 42.13
C GLY A 17 -4.25 2.53 41.56
N LYS A 18 -4.65 2.57 40.28
CA LYS A 18 -5.63 1.63 39.68
C LYS A 18 -6.98 1.57 40.43
N ALA A 19 -7.29 2.54 41.28
CA ALA A 19 -8.54 2.61 42.03
C ALA A 19 -9.52 3.59 41.37
N GLY A 20 -9.01 4.68 40.78
CA GLY A 20 -9.83 5.69 40.12
C GLY A 20 -9.08 6.45 39.03
N VAL A 21 -9.84 7.05 38.14
CA VAL A 21 -9.36 8.03 37.17
C VAL A 21 -10.01 9.37 37.47
N PHE A 22 -9.19 10.37 37.66
CA PHE A 22 -9.59 11.77 37.87
C PHE A 22 -9.53 12.52 36.56
N ALA A 23 -10.54 13.33 36.29
CA ALA A 23 -10.54 14.22 35.15
C ALA A 23 -11.40 15.46 35.44
N LYS A 24 -11.20 16.48 34.62
CA LYS A 24 -11.96 17.74 34.69
C LYS A 24 -12.68 17.96 33.37
N TRP A 25 -13.96 18.33 33.46
CA TRP A 25 -14.74 18.76 32.31
C TRP A 25 -15.52 20.02 32.66
N LYS A 26 -15.31 21.10 31.91
CA LYS A 26 -15.96 22.40 32.11
C LYS A 26 -15.93 22.88 33.58
N GLY A 27 -14.76 22.80 34.22
CA GLY A 27 -14.57 23.20 35.61
C GLY A 27 -15.15 22.25 36.67
N ARG A 28 -15.87 21.19 36.27
CA ARG A 28 -16.31 20.13 37.21
C ARG A 28 -15.31 19.00 37.22
N GLN A 29 -14.80 18.71 38.42
CA GLN A 29 -14.02 17.51 38.67
C GLN A 29 -14.93 16.30 38.75
N TYR A 30 -14.51 15.21 38.13
CA TYR A 30 -15.18 13.93 38.26
C TYR A 30 -14.16 12.82 38.49
N ARG A 31 -14.58 11.84 39.28
CA ARG A 31 -13.85 10.60 39.53
C ARG A 31 -14.67 9.47 38.97
N ARG A 32 -14.03 8.60 38.19
CA ARG A 32 -14.61 7.30 37.80
C ARG A 32 -13.79 6.17 38.40
N LYS A 33 -14.43 5.03 38.66
CA LYS A 33 -13.72 3.79 38.98
C LYS A 33 -12.75 3.48 37.84
N TYR A 34 -11.53 3.10 38.18
CA TYR A 34 -10.60 2.60 37.18
C TYR A 34 -11.14 1.27 36.64
N VAL A 35 -11.40 1.22 35.33
CA VAL A 35 -11.90 0.03 34.64
C VAL A 35 -10.83 -0.37 33.65
N ILE A 36 -10.32 -1.59 33.78
CA ILE A 36 -9.57 -2.25 32.72
C ILE A 36 -10.63 -2.91 31.83
N PRO A 37 -10.81 -2.47 30.57
CA PRO A 37 -11.74 -3.13 29.67
C PRO A 37 -11.33 -4.59 29.48
N ALA A 38 -12.30 -5.50 29.45
CA ALA A 38 -12.02 -6.87 29.06
C ALA A 38 -11.52 -6.89 27.61
N ASN A 39 -10.36 -7.52 27.37
CA ASN A 39 -9.85 -7.78 26.02
C ASN A 39 -9.83 -9.31 25.78
N PRO A 40 -11.01 -9.96 25.71
CA PRO A 40 -11.10 -11.40 25.53
C PRO A 40 -10.57 -11.79 24.14
N LYS A 41 -9.68 -12.79 24.05
CA LYS A 41 -9.15 -13.29 22.79
C LYS A 41 -10.18 -14.15 22.04
N THR A 42 -11.27 -13.54 21.60
CA THR A 42 -12.31 -14.25 20.84
C THR A 42 -11.80 -14.62 19.45
N THR A 43 -12.39 -15.65 18.85
CA THR A 43 -12.03 -16.14 17.51
C THR A 43 -12.08 -15.03 16.46
N MET A 44 -13.14 -14.21 16.47
CA MET A 44 -13.28 -13.08 15.54
C MET A 44 -12.20 -12.02 15.74
N GLN A 45 -11.85 -11.71 17.00
CA GLN A 45 -10.77 -10.75 17.25
C GLN A 45 -9.41 -11.29 16.81
N ILE A 46 -9.15 -12.58 17.02
CA ILE A 46 -7.92 -13.23 16.53
C ILE A 46 -7.87 -13.18 15.00
N ALA A 47 -8.99 -13.46 14.32
CA ALA A 47 -9.07 -13.41 12.87
C ALA A 47 -8.72 -12.01 12.31
N VAL A 48 -9.29 -10.94 12.88
CA VAL A 48 -8.96 -9.57 12.48
C VAL A 48 -7.50 -9.24 12.75
N ARG A 49 -6.95 -9.60 13.93
CA ARG A 49 -5.53 -9.38 14.24
C ARG A 49 -4.61 -10.12 13.26
N ASN A 50 -4.92 -11.38 12.96
CA ASN A 50 -4.16 -12.17 12.00
C ASN A 50 -4.22 -11.57 10.60
N SER A 51 -5.39 -11.05 10.18
CA SER A 51 -5.53 -10.34 8.90
C SER A 51 -4.60 -9.13 8.82
N PHE A 52 -4.54 -8.31 9.87
CA PHE A 52 -3.60 -7.18 9.93
C PHE A 52 -2.14 -7.64 9.87
N THR A 53 -1.78 -8.66 10.66
CA THR A 53 -0.43 -9.24 10.64
C THR A 53 -0.06 -9.72 9.24
N ASN A 54 -0.96 -10.41 8.54
CA ASN A 54 -0.72 -10.92 7.19
C ASN A 54 -0.52 -9.79 6.17
N ALA A 55 -1.32 -8.72 6.24
CA ALA A 55 -1.17 -7.56 5.36
C ALA A 55 0.20 -6.87 5.54
N VAL A 56 0.64 -6.74 6.79
CA VAL A 56 1.96 -6.17 7.12
C VAL A 56 3.08 -7.07 6.61
N THR A 57 2.98 -8.38 6.82
CA THR A 57 3.95 -9.36 6.29
C THR A 57 4.03 -9.28 4.76
N ALA A 58 2.90 -9.19 4.06
CA ALA A 58 2.87 -9.04 2.60
C ALA A 58 3.59 -7.77 2.13
N TRP A 59 3.37 -6.63 2.80
CA TRP A 59 4.09 -5.38 2.50
C TRP A 59 5.61 -5.53 2.66
N HIS A 60 6.04 -6.24 3.70
CA HIS A 60 7.47 -6.47 3.95
C HIS A 60 8.11 -7.39 2.91
N ILE A 61 7.36 -8.33 2.34
CA ILE A 61 7.80 -9.18 1.21
C ILE A 61 7.94 -8.37 -0.08
N TYR A 62 7.10 -7.35 -0.29
CA TYR A 62 7.12 -6.54 -1.50
C TYR A 62 8.45 -5.79 -1.68
N GLY A 63 9.03 -5.92 -2.87
CA GLY A 63 10.21 -5.15 -3.27
C GLY A 63 9.89 -3.67 -3.52
N SER A 64 10.93 -2.87 -3.74
CA SER A 64 10.82 -1.41 -3.97
C SER A 64 9.83 -1.05 -5.08
N LEU A 65 9.90 -1.71 -6.23
CA LEU A 65 9.01 -1.48 -7.38
C LEU A 65 7.53 -1.74 -7.03
N MET A 66 7.24 -2.83 -6.32
CA MET A 66 5.87 -3.17 -5.94
C MET A 66 5.30 -2.15 -4.95
N ARG A 67 6.13 -1.65 -4.02
CA ARG A 67 5.76 -0.57 -3.09
C ARG A 67 5.57 0.76 -3.81
N LEU A 68 6.34 1.03 -4.86
CA LEU A 68 6.17 2.20 -5.73
C LEU A 68 4.80 2.18 -6.39
N CYS A 69 4.37 1.03 -6.96
CA CYS A 69 3.03 0.89 -7.54
C CYS A 69 1.92 1.23 -6.54
N TYR A 70 2.01 0.76 -5.29
CA TYR A 70 1.04 1.12 -4.26
C TYR A 70 1.10 2.59 -3.85
N SER A 71 2.29 3.20 -3.86
CA SER A 71 2.45 4.62 -3.58
C SER A 71 1.84 5.48 -4.69
N TYR A 72 1.99 5.04 -5.95
CA TYR A 72 1.32 5.62 -7.11
C TYR A 72 -0.20 5.49 -7.03
N LEU A 73 -0.72 4.30 -6.72
CA LEU A 73 -2.18 4.09 -6.53
C LEU A 73 -2.76 4.90 -5.35
N ALA A 74 -1.92 5.27 -4.39
CA ALA A 74 -2.32 6.11 -3.27
C ALA A 74 -2.26 7.61 -3.61
N THR A 75 -1.78 8.01 -4.79
CA THR A 75 -1.79 9.42 -5.19
C THR A 75 -3.22 9.95 -5.24
N GLY A 76 -3.42 11.18 -4.74
CA GLY A 76 -4.76 11.78 -4.58
C GLY A 76 -5.57 11.23 -3.39
N LEU A 77 -5.16 10.10 -2.80
CA LEU A 77 -5.68 9.62 -1.52
C LEU A 77 -4.76 10.18 -0.43
N VAL A 78 -5.31 10.79 0.62
CA VAL A 78 -4.53 11.34 1.75
C VAL A 78 -4.01 10.19 2.64
N MET A 79 -3.24 9.27 2.06
CA MET A 79 -2.69 8.08 2.70
C MET A 79 -1.45 7.56 1.96
N SER A 80 -0.61 6.79 2.66
CA SER A 80 0.55 6.12 2.05
C SER A 80 0.14 4.85 1.29
N GLY A 81 1.01 4.37 0.40
CA GLY A 81 0.81 3.08 -0.29
C GLY A 81 0.67 1.89 0.68
N PHE A 82 1.38 1.93 1.81
CA PHE A 82 1.23 0.96 2.89
C PHE A 82 -0.20 0.98 3.47
N ASN A 83 -0.70 2.15 3.82
CA ASN A 83 -2.05 2.31 4.36
C ASN A 83 -3.11 1.87 3.34
N LEU A 84 -2.87 2.11 2.04
CA LEU A 84 -3.74 1.66 0.97
C LEU A 84 -3.81 0.13 0.89
N LEU A 85 -2.67 -0.57 0.91
CA LEU A 85 -2.64 -2.04 0.91
C LEU A 85 -3.39 -2.58 2.12
N VAL A 86 -3.06 -2.11 3.33
CA VAL A 86 -3.68 -2.58 4.57
C VAL A 86 -5.19 -2.33 4.54
N SER A 87 -5.63 -1.16 4.08
CA SER A 87 -7.07 -0.85 3.96
C SER A 87 -7.79 -1.80 3.00
N ARG A 88 -7.23 -2.04 1.81
CA ARG A 88 -7.81 -2.97 0.82
C ARG A 88 -7.84 -4.40 1.35
N TRP A 89 -6.78 -4.82 2.02
CA TRP A 89 -6.68 -6.14 2.63
C TRP A 89 -7.75 -6.36 3.71
N GLN A 90 -7.91 -5.40 4.62
CA GLN A 90 -8.92 -5.51 5.68
C GLN A 90 -10.34 -5.54 5.13
N LYS A 91 -10.63 -4.70 4.13
CA LYS A 91 -11.93 -4.70 3.45
C LYS A 91 -12.21 -6.05 2.80
N ALA A 92 -11.28 -6.55 2.00
CA ALA A 92 -11.41 -7.85 1.33
C ALA A 92 -11.59 -9.01 2.32
N ALA A 93 -10.75 -9.07 3.36
CA ALA A 93 -10.81 -10.12 4.38
C ALA A 93 -12.13 -10.11 5.17
N THR A 94 -12.70 -8.92 5.42
CA THR A 94 -13.97 -8.78 6.15
C THR A 94 -15.16 -9.16 5.28
N THR A 95 -15.11 -8.87 3.97
CA THR A 95 -16.19 -9.17 3.02
C THR A 95 -16.07 -10.55 2.37
N GLY A 96 -15.01 -11.31 2.66
CA GLY A 96 -14.74 -12.61 2.03
C GLY A 96 -14.40 -12.52 0.54
N LEU A 97 -13.86 -11.38 0.09
CA LEU A 97 -13.40 -11.19 -1.28
C LEU A 97 -11.93 -11.59 -1.41
N ASP A 98 -11.49 -11.75 -2.66
CA ASP A 98 -10.10 -12.04 -2.97
C ASP A 98 -9.16 -10.98 -2.41
N LEU A 99 -8.08 -11.45 -1.80
CA LEU A 99 -7.05 -10.59 -1.23
C LEU A 99 -6.31 -9.83 -2.34
N PRO A 100 -5.76 -8.64 -2.05
CA PRO A 100 -4.98 -7.88 -3.03
C PRO A 100 -3.84 -8.73 -3.62
N LEU A 101 -3.87 -8.92 -4.93
CA LEU A 101 -2.80 -9.61 -5.65
C LEU A 101 -1.49 -8.81 -5.57
N ALA A 102 -0.39 -9.54 -5.54
CA ALA A 102 0.94 -8.94 -5.59
C ALA A 102 1.14 -8.24 -6.95
N PRO A 103 1.63 -6.98 -6.97
CA PRO A 103 1.96 -6.29 -8.21
C PRO A 103 2.97 -7.10 -9.02
N LEU A 104 2.69 -7.32 -10.30
CA LEU A 104 3.62 -8.00 -11.18
C LEU A 104 4.87 -7.13 -11.38
N LYS A 105 6.04 -7.77 -11.28
CA LYS A 105 7.33 -7.16 -11.61
C LYS A 105 7.88 -7.82 -12.87
N GLY A 106 8.43 -7.03 -13.78
CA GLY A 106 9.01 -7.53 -15.00
C GLY A 106 9.62 -6.41 -15.84
N ILE A 107 10.43 -6.79 -16.82
CA ILE A 107 10.92 -5.87 -17.83
C ILE A 107 9.83 -5.80 -18.90
N LYS A 108 9.27 -4.61 -19.12
CA LYS A 108 8.42 -4.38 -20.29
C LYS A 108 9.33 -4.25 -21.50
N GLN A 109 9.46 -5.32 -22.28
CA GLN A 109 10.12 -5.24 -23.57
C GLN A 109 9.22 -4.47 -24.54
N ILE A 110 9.63 -3.25 -24.89
CA ILE A 110 8.96 -2.44 -25.91
C ILE A 110 9.77 -2.64 -27.20
N GLY A 111 9.25 -3.50 -28.08
CA GLY A 111 9.81 -3.76 -29.41
C GLY A 111 9.10 -2.93 -30.47
N LYS A 112 9.86 -2.49 -31.47
CA LYS A 112 9.42 -1.64 -32.57
C LYS A 112 8.81 -2.41 -33.75
N ASP A 113 9.07 -3.71 -33.87
CA ASP A 113 8.50 -4.60 -34.89
C ASP A 113 8.49 -6.05 -34.36
N PRO A 114 7.65 -6.96 -34.88
CA PRO A 114 7.90 -8.39 -34.73
C PRO A 114 9.21 -8.70 -35.45
N LEU A 115 10.28 -8.91 -34.70
CA LEU A 115 11.50 -9.47 -35.28
C LEU A 115 11.15 -10.90 -35.72
N ASP A 116 11.08 -11.12 -37.03
CA ASP A 116 11.19 -12.45 -37.58
C ASP A 116 12.45 -13.08 -36.98
N LYS A 117 12.30 -14.33 -36.54
CA LYS A 117 13.33 -15.12 -35.88
C LYS A 117 14.58 -15.13 -36.77
N ASN A 118 15.59 -14.33 -36.44
CA ASN A 118 16.89 -14.42 -37.11
C ASN A 118 17.57 -15.71 -36.63
N GLU A 119 17.32 -16.81 -37.33
CA GLU A 119 18.00 -18.10 -37.14
C GLU A 119 19.43 -18.10 -37.71
N THR A 120 20.13 -16.96 -37.69
CA THR A 120 21.54 -16.87 -38.06
C THR A 120 22.37 -16.49 -36.86
N ASN A 121 22.80 -17.53 -36.16
CA ASN A 121 24.00 -17.60 -35.35
C ASN A 121 24.11 -16.61 -34.19
N VAL A 122 23.39 -16.93 -33.12
CA VAL A 122 24.08 -17.12 -31.84
C VAL A 122 23.58 -18.45 -31.31
N VAL A 123 24.48 -19.30 -30.82
CA VAL A 123 24.10 -20.43 -29.96
C VAL A 123 24.17 -19.93 -28.52
N PRO A 124 23.15 -19.24 -27.97
CA PRO A 124 22.96 -19.28 -26.54
C PRO A 124 22.20 -20.57 -26.24
N THR A 125 22.59 -21.26 -25.18
CA THR A 125 21.73 -22.26 -24.52
C THR A 125 20.53 -21.52 -23.91
N ALA A 126 19.69 -20.90 -24.75
CA ALA A 126 18.56 -20.09 -24.34
C ALA A 126 17.41 -21.04 -24.00
N HIS A 127 17.04 -21.06 -22.72
CA HIS A 127 15.77 -21.59 -22.31
C HIS A 127 14.67 -20.78 -23.02
N GLU A 128 13.98 -21.39 -23.97
CA GLU A 128 12.80 -20.81 -24.61
C GLU A 128 11.76 -20.50 -23.52
N PHE A 129 11.35 -19.23 -23.41
CA PHE A 129 10.29 -18.81 -22.50
C PHE A 129 9.10 -18.34 -23.31
N THR A 130 8.07 -19.17 -23.41
CA THR A 130 6.83 -18.85 -24.12
C THR A 130 6.08 -17.75 -23.39
N LEU A 131 5.91 -16.59 -24.03
CA LEU A 131 5.12 -15.49 -23.48
C LEU A 131 3.62 -15.83 -23.55
N GLY A 132 2.92 -15.73 -22.41
CA GLY A 132 1.48 -16.00 -22.32
C GLY A 132 0.57 -14.90 -22.88
N PHE A 133 1.11 -13.72 -23.19
CA PHE A 133 0.35 -12.57 -23.69
C PHE A 133 1.19 -11.75 -24.69
N LYS A 134 0.53 -11.17 -25.70
CA LYS A 134 1.16 -10.28 -26.69
C LYS A 134 1.46 -8.90 -26.07
N PRO A 135 2.63 -8.30 -26.30
CA PRO A 135 2.94 -6.96 -25.79
C PRO A 135 2.14 -5.87 -26.52
N ASN A 136 1.70 -4.83 -25.80
CA ASN A 136 1.03 -3.67 -26.38
C ASN A 136 2.04 -2.72 -27.05
N THR A 137 1.80 -2.37 -28.31
CA THR A 137 2.60 -1.44 -29.13
C THR A 137 2.07 0.00 -29.08
N ILE A 138 2.99 0.97 -29.00
CA ILE A 138 2.70 2.41 -29.09
C ILE A 138 3.69 3.01 -30.09
N GLY A 139 3.20 3.44 -31.26
CA GLY A 139 3.96 4.23 -32.26
C GLY A 139 4.92 3.45 -33.17
N SER A 140 5.25 4.05 -34.33
CA SER A 140 6.21 3.53 -35.32
C SER A 140 7.36 4.52 -35.52
N LEU A 141 8.55 4.26 -34.98
CA LEU A 141 9.72 5.09 -35.34
C LEU A 141 10.92 4.23 -35.71
N VAL A 142 11.28 4.27 -36.99
CA VAL A 142 12.57 3.80 -37.50
C VAL A 142 13.61 4.91 -37.41
N TYR A 143 14.56 4.80 -36.48
CA TYR A 143 15.76 5.63 -36.47
C TYR A 143 16.72 5.17 -37.58
N THR A 144 16.96 6.05 -38.54
CA THR A 144 18.01 5.92 -39.57
C THR A 144 19.11 6.91 -39.22
N LEU A 145 20.35 6.44 -39.13
CA LEU A 145 21.50 7.27 -38.77
C LEU A 145 21.74 8.33 -39.86
N GLY A 146 21.53 9.62 -39.56
CA GLY A 146 21.88 10.73 -40.45
C GLY A 146 20.91 11.92 -40.52
N GLU A 147 19.72 11.87 -39.90
CA GLU A 147 18.79 13.00 -39.88
C GLU A 147 18.74 13.72 -38.52
N THR A 148 18.29 14.99 -38.56
CA THR A 148 18.05 15.84 -37.39
C THR A 148 17.10 15.20 -36.38
N ASP A 149 17.24 15.59 -35.10
CA ASP A 149 16.62 14.96 -33.94
C ASP A 149 15.19 14.42 -34.20
N PRO A 150 14.95 13.11 -33.97
CA PRO A 150 13.66 12.52 -34.24
C PRO A 150 12.57 13.12 -33.35
N VAL A 151 11.36 13.27 -33.91
CA VAL A 151 10.17 13.71 -33.17
C VAL A 151 9.92 12.76 -32.00
N MET A 152 9.83 13.30 -30.78
CA MET A 152 9.61 12.51 -29.57
C MET A 152 8.12 12.14 -29.41
N ASP A 153 7.79 10.87 -29.59
CA ASP A 153 6.39 10.36 -29.51
C ASP A 153 5.92 9.99 -28.10
N ALA A 154 6.81 9.90 -27.11
CA ALA A 154 6.40 9.67 -25.73
C ALA A 154 7.44 10.13 -24.71
N TYR A 155 6.97 10.77 -23.65
CA TYR A 155 7.73 11.01 -22.43
C TYR A 155 7.49 9.84 -21.48
N VAL A 156 8.55 9.10 -21.15
CA VAL A 156 8.51 8.09 -20.10
C VAL A 156 9.05 8.71 -18.83
N ASP A 157 8.17 8.99 -17.89
CA ASP A 157 8.58 9.43 -16.56
C ASP A 157 9.17 8.23 -15.81
N VAL A 158 10.49 8.20 -15.67
CA VAL A 158 11.23 7.08 -15.06
C VAL A 158 10.93 6.95 -13.55
N GLN A 159 10.41 8.01 -12.92
CA GLN A 159 10.05 8.01 -11.50
C GLN A 159 8.59 7.62 -11.28
N MET A 160 7.69 8.03 -12.17
CA MET A 160 6.25 7.75 -12.05
C MET A 160 5.78 6.53 -12.86
N GLY A 161 6.57 6.05 -13.82
CA GLY A 161 6.21 4.97 -14.74
C GLY A 161 5.14 5.36 -15.76
N ASP A 162 4.75 6.63 -15.79
CA ASP A 162 3.76 7.17 -16.71
C ASP A 162 4.38 7.35 -18.08
N VAL A 163 3.67 6.89 -19.10
CA VAL A 163 4.01 7.12 -20.51
C VAL A 163 3.05 8.20 -21.02
N ARG A 164 3.55 9.42 -21.18
CA ARG A 164 2.78 10.53 -21.73
C ARG A 164 3.04 10.62 -23.22
N ILE A 165 2.00 10.41 -24.01
CA ILE A 165 2.01 10.60 -25.46
C ILE A 165 1.59 12.06 -25.70
N PRO A 166 2.35 12.86 -26.47
CA PRO A 166 1.96 14.23 -26.82
C PRO A 166 0.67 14.29 -27.65
#